data_AF-A0A388T8R6-F1
#
_entry.id   AF-A0A388T8R6-F1
#
_cell.length_a   1.000
_cell.length_b   1.000
_cell.length_c   1.000
_cell.angle_alpha   90.00
_cell.angle_beta   90.00
_cell.angle_gamma   90.00
#
_symmetry.space_group_name_H-M   'P 1'
#
loop_
_entity.id
_entity.type
_entity.pdbx_description
1 polymer ?
#
loop_
_entity_poly.entity_id
_entity_poly.type
_entity_poly.pdbx_seq_one_letter_code
_entity_poly.pdbx_strand_id
1 'polypeptide(L)'
;MARIKRKKSLNDSDLSLTCPLCGKVHDVRQDLGVKADRAEVDKIILLNNIIASAAQASAPVNLASGVTKENLERYLAAILNIRAEAMAQARVWWQDMLAKYDLPKDINVFIDYNTCDFYIALPQKG
;
A
#
# COMPACT_ATOMS: atom_id res chain seq x y z
N MET A 1 -11.72 -30.33 29.24
CA MET A 1 -12.49 -29.36 28.43
C MET A 1 -12.45 -28.01 29.13
N ALA A 2 -11.58 -27.09 28.71
CA ALA A 2 -11.39 -25.79 29.33
C ALA A 2 -12.19 -24.71 28.58
N ARG A 3 -13.05 -24.00 29.32
CA ARG A 3 -13.98 -22.96 28.85
C ARG A 3 -13.22 -21.65 28.61
N ILE A 4 -13.06 -21.23 27.36
CA ILE A 4 -12.45 -19.95 26.99
C ILE A 4 -13.40 -18.81 27.41
N LYS A 5 -12.99 -18.02 28.41
CA LYS A 5 -13.66 -16.78 28.80
C LYS A 5 -13.45 -15.73 27.69
N ARG A 6 -14.51 -15.39 26.96
CA ARG A 6 -14.54 -14.24 26.04
C ARG A 6 -14.23 -12.97 26.84
N LYS A 7 -13.09 -12.33 26.58
CA LYS A 7 -12.78 -11.01 27.14
C LYS A 7 -13.54 -9.95 26.33
N LYS A 8 -14.46 -9.29 27.03
CA LYS A 8 -14.94 -7.90 26.91
C LYS A 8 -14.97 -7.31 25.50
N SER A 9 -16.20 -7.10 24.99
CA SER A 9 -16.50 -6.14 23.93
C SER A 9 -15.83 -4.81 24.26
N LEU A 10 -14.95 -4.33 23.39
CA LEU A 10 -14.51 -2.95 23.43
C LEU A 10 -15.74 -2.07 23.19
N ASN A 11 -15.96 -1.16 24.13
CA ASN A 11 -17.08 -0.22 24.14
C ASN A 11 -17.04 0.70 22.92
N ASP A 12 -18.21 0.84 22.29
CA ASP A 12 -18.61 1.93 21.38
C ASP A 12 -18.66 3.27 22.14
N SER A 13 -17.52 3.85 22.49
CA SER A 13 -17.47 5.18 23.12
C SER A 13 -16.30 5.99 22.58
N ASP A 14 -16.65 7.02 21.79
CA ASP A 14 -15.82 8.17 21.42
C ASP A 14 -14.60 7.95 20.53
N LEU A 15 -14.85 7.70 19.24
CA LEU A 15 -13.86 7.92 18.19
C LEU A 15 -14.41 8.85 17.09
N SER A 16 -14.93 10.02 17.45
CA SER A 16 -14.96 11.18 16.56
C SER A 16 -13.68 11.99 16.78
N LEU A 17 -12.54 11.42 16.38
CA LEU A 17 -11.25 12.11 16.50
C LEU A 17 -11.06 13.02 15.29
N THR A 18 -11.77 14.14 15.30
CA THR A 18 -11.44 15.30 14.49
C THR A 18 -10.04 15.75 14.92
N CYS A 19 -9.07 15.74 14.01
CA CYS A 19 -7.70 16.08 14.34
C CYS A 19 -7.64 17.51 14.88
N PRO A 20 -7.14 17.73 16.11
CA PRO A 20 -7.14 19.06 16.74
C PRO A 20 -6.19 20.04 16.02
N LEU A 21 -5.30 19.55 15.16
CA LEU A 21 -4.36 20.38 14.39
C LEU A 21 -4.92 20.86 13.05
N CYS A 22 -5.81 20.10 12.41
CA CYS A 22 -6.28 20.42 11.05
C CYS A 22 -7.80 20.45 10.90
N GLY A 23 -8.56 20.07 11.94
CA GLY A 23 -10.02 20.07 11.94
C GLY A 23 -10.67 19.04 11.01
N LYS A 24 -9.89 18.10 10.44
CA LYS A 24 -10.40 17.05 9.54
C LYS A 24 -10.55 15.72 10.27
N VAL A 25 -11.49 14.93 9.78
CA VAL A 25 -11.68 13.53 10.19
C VAL A 25 -10.69 12.67 9.40
N HIS A 26 -9.89 11.86 10.11
CA HIS A 26 -8.93 10.94 9.50
C HIS A 26 -9.41 9.50 9.68
N ASP A 27 -9.13 8.65 8.69
CA ASP A 27 -9.39 7.21 8.80
C ASP A 27 -8.67 6.64 10.02
N VAL A 28 -9.39 5.82 10.80
CA VAL A 28 -8.80 5.14 11.97
C VAL A 28 -8.04 3.94 11.47
N ARG A 29 -6.76 3.86 11.82
CA ARG A 29 -5.94 2.67 11.60
C ARG A 29 -6.36 1.58 12.57
N GLN A 30 -6.81 0.44 12.04
CA GLN A 30 -6.99 -0.79 12.82
C GLN A 30 -5.89 -1.79 12.42
N ASP A 31 -4.97 -2.07 13.35
CA ASP A 31 -3.94 -3.09 13.14
C ASP A 31 -4.55 -4.50 13.13
N LEU A 32 -4.04 -5.36 12.24
CA LEU A 32 -4.47 -6.76 12.13
C LEU A 32 -3.72 -7.70 13.09
N GLY A 33 -2.71 -7.18 13.80
CA GLY A 33 -1.91 -7.95 14.75
C GLY A 33 -0.94 -8.94 14.11
N VAL A 34 -0.70 -8.83 12.80
CA VAL A 34 0.23 -9.66 12.03
C VAL A 34 1.28 -8.77 11.37
N LYS A 35 2.53 -9.24 11.38
CA LYS A 35 3.68 -8.56 10.80
C LYS A 35 4.25 -9.34 9.62
N ALA A 36 4.59 -8.64 8.55
CA ALA A 36 5.38 -9.21 7.46
C ALA A 36 6.86 -9.31 7.83
N ASP A 37 7.59 -10.20 7.17
CA ASP A 37 9.04 -10.26 7.28
C ASP A 37 9.65 -9.01 6.62
N ARG A 38 10.74 -8.48 7.20
CA ARG A 38 11.37 -7.26 6.68
C ARG A 38 11.76 -7.38 5.20
N ALA A 39 12.27 -8.53 4.78
CA ALA A 39 12.62 -8.79 3.38
C ALA A 39 11.41 -8.72 2.44
N GLU A 40 10.21 -9.10 2.89
CA GLU A 40 8.98 -9.00 2.12
C GLU A 40 8.57 -7.53 1.96
N VAL A 41 8.69 -6.76 3.04
CA VAL A 41 8.44 -5.32 3.03
C VAL A 41 9.42 -4.59 2.10
N ASP A 42 10.70 -4.92 2.18
CA ASP A 42 11.73 -4.31 1.32
C ASP A 42 11.47 -4.61 -0.17
N LYS A 43 10.97 -5.81 -0.48
CA LYS A 43 10.57 -6.17 -1.85
C LYS A 43 9.43 -5.29 -2.36
N ILE A 44 8.36 -5.09 -1.59
CA ILE A 44 7.24 -4.25 -2.03
C ILE A 44 7.62 -2.77 -2.08
N ILE A 45 8.50 -2.29 -1.18
CA ILE A 45 9.08 -0.94 -1.24
C ILE A 45 9.83 -0.76 -2.56
N LEU A 46 10.71 -1.71 -2.92
CA LEU A 46 11.47 -1.64 -4.18
C LEU A 46 10.55 -1.56 -5.40
N LEU A 47 9.53 -2.42 -5.46
CA LEU A 47 8.56 -2.41 -6.56
C LEU A 47 7.83 -1.07 -6.66
N ASN A 48 7.37 -0.52 -5.53
CA ASN A 48 6.71 0.78 -5.50
C ASN A 48 7.64 1.93 -5.90
N ASN A 49 8.92 1.87 -5.52
CA ASN A 49 9.92 2.82 -5.96
C ASN A 49 10.11 2.76 -7.47
N ILE A 50 10.21 1.56 -8.07
CA ILE A 50 10.30 1.40 -9.53
C ILE A 50 9.07 2.00 -10.21
N ILE A 51 7.87 1.72 -9.71
CA ILE A 51 6.61 2.26 -10.25
C ILE A 51 6.61 3.80 -10.19
N ALA A 52 7.00 4.38 -9.06
CA ALA A 52 7.06 5.82 -8.86
C ALA A 52 8.12 6.49 -9.77
N SER A 53 9.32 5.91 -9.84
CA SER A 53 10.40 6.40 -10.71
C SER A 53 10.00 6.32 -12.19
N ALA A 54 9.37 5.23 -12.62
CA ALA A 54 8.87 5.10 -13.99
C ALA A 54 7.78 6.14 -14.30
N ALA A 55 6.85 6.38 -13.36
CA ALA A 55 5.84 7.42 -13.53
C ALA A 55 6.48 8.82 -13.68
N GLN A 56 7.48 9.14 -12.85
CA GLN A 56 8.22 10.41 -12.94
C GLN A 56 9.01 10.52 -14.25
N ALA A 57 9.70 9.46 -14.68
CA ALA A 57 10.48 9.45 -15.91
C ALA A 57 9.61 9.62 -17.18
N SER A 58 8.35 9.20 -17.13
CA SER A 58 7.38 9.41 -18.21
C SER A 58 6.72 10.80 -18.21
N ALA A 59 6.97 11.63 -17.20
CA ALA A 59 6.34 12.94 -17.10
C ALA A 59 6.84 13.87 -18.22
N PRO A 60 5.96 14.65 -18.88
CA PRO A 60 6.32 15.49 -20.02
C PRO A 60 7.49 16.45 -19.77
N VAL A 61 7.60 16.97 -18.54
CA VAL A 61 8.66 17.91 -18.13
C VAL A 61 10.05 17.28 -18.05
N ASN A 62 10.13 15.94 -17.96
CA ASN A 62 11.38 15.19 -17.83
C ASN A 62 11.85 14.59 -19.16
N LEU A 63 11.14 14.84 -20.25
CA LEU A 63 11.51 14.34 -21.58
C LEU A 63 12.58 15.25 -22.19
N ALA A 64 13.68 14.66 -22.65
CA ALA A 64 14.78 15.39 -23.25
C ALA A 64 14.34 16.12 -24.53
N SER A 65 14.68 17.41 -24.63
CA SER A 65 14.47 18.20 -25.84
C SER A 65 15.52 17.86 -26.89
N GLY A 66 15.16 17.97 -28.17
CA GLY A 66 16.07 17.68 -29.29
C GLY A 66 16.24 16.20 -29.65
N VAL A 67 15.50 15.30 -29.00
CA VAL A 67 15.44 13.87 -29.36
C VAL A 67 14.41 13.66 -30.48
N THR A 68 14.70 12.75 -31.40
CA THR A 68 13.74 12.39 -32.45
C THR A 68 12.48 11.76 -31.84
N LYS A 69 11.33 11.96 -32.50
CA LYS A 69 10.04 11.38 -32.08
C LYS A 69 10.13 9.86 -31.89
N GLU A 70 10.81 9.17 -32.81
CA GLU A 70 10.95 7.71 -32.75
C GLU A 70 11.74 7.24 -31.52
N ASN A 71 12.83 7.92 -31.17
CA ASN A 71 13.60 7.59 -29.97
C ASN A 71 12.81 7.90 -28.69
N LEU A 72 12.01 8.96 -28.70
CA LEU A 72 11.13 9.31 -27.60
C LEU A 72 10.04 8.25 -27.38
N GLU A 73 9.42 7.76 -28.45
CA GLU A 73 8.41 6.70 -28.40
C GLU A 73 9.00 5.40 -27.86
N ARG A 74 10.20 5.01 -28.31
CA ARG A 74 10.92 3.83 -27.78
C ARG A 74 11.23 3.96 -26.29
N TYR A 75 11.69 5.13 -25.85
CA TYR A 75 11.97 5.41 -24.44
C TYR A 75 10.70 5.33 -23.57
N LEU A 76 9.61 5.97 -24.01
CA LEU A 76 8.33 5.94 -23.30
C LEU A 76 7.77 4.51 -23.24
N ALA A 77 7.82 3.76 -24.33
CA ALA A 77 7.38 2.37 -24.34
C ALA A 77 8.17 1.51 -23.35
N ALA A 78 9.50 1.69 -23.28
CA ALA A 78 10.33 0.98 -22.31
C ALA A 78 9.95 1.30 -20.85
N ILE A 79 9.73 2.58 -20.53
CA ILE A 79 9.32 3.01 -19.18
C ILE A 79 7.95 2.43 -18.81
N LEU A 80 6.99 2.50 -19.73
CA LEU A 80 5.64 1.99 -19.50
C LEU A 80 5.66 0.48 -19.28
N ASN A 81 6.49 -0.26 -20.02
CA ASN A 81 6.68 -1.70 -19.83
C ASN A 81 7.28 -2.00 -18.45
N ILE A 82 8.36 -1.31 -18.05
CA ILE A 82 8.97 -1.48 -16.72
C ILE A 82 7.94 -1.22 -15.61
N ARG A 83 7.15 -0.16 -15.75
CA ARG A 83 6.08 0.16 -14.79
C ARG A 83 5.04 -0.96 -14.72
N ALA A 84 4.58 -1.44 -15.87
CA ALA A 84 3.58 -2.50 -15.95
C ALA A 84 4.08 -3.81 -15.32
N GLU A 85 5.33 -4.19 -15.58
CA GLU A 85 5.98 -5.36 -14.99
C GLU A 85 6.09 -5.23 -13.47
N ALA A 86 6.54 -4.08 -12.96
CA ALA A 86 6.62 -3.84 -11.53
C ALA A 86 5.25 -3.86 -10.85
N MET A 87 4.20 -3.31 -11.49
CA MET A 87 2.83 -3.39 -11.01
C MET A 87 2.30 -4.83 -10.98
N ALA A 88 2.61 -5.63 -12.00
CA ALA A 88 2.23 -7.04 -12.04
C ALA A 88 2.90 -7.82 -10.90
N GLN A 89 4.19 -7.61 -10.67
CA GLN A 89 4.92 -8.22 -9.55
C GLN A 89 4.40 -7.76 -8.18
N ALA A 90 4.02 -6.49 -8.04
CA ALA A 90 3.42 -5.98 -6.80
C ALA A 90 2.06 -6.63 -6.53
N ARG A 91 1.26 -6.87 -7.58
CA ARG A 91 0.00 -7.61 -7.46
C ARG A 91 0.23 -9.05 -7.02
N VAL A 92 1.19 -9.75 -7.62
CA VAL A 92 1.54 -11.13 -7.22
C VAL A 92 2.00 -11.15 -5.76
N TRP A 93 2.87 -10.21 -5.37
CA TRP A 93 3.31 -10.07 -3.99
C TRP A 93 2.13 -9.93 -3.02
N TRP A 94 1.16 -9.05 -3.33
CA TRP A 94 -0.02 -8.90 -2.49
C TRP A 94 -0.87 -10.17 -2.42
N GLN A 95 -1.05 -10.89 -3.53
CA GLN A 95 -1.75 -12.17 -3.52
C GLN A 95 -1.07 -13.19 -2.60
N ASP A 96 0.27 -13.26 -2.66
CA ASP A 96 1.06 -14.13 -1.80
C ASP A 96 0.94 -13.74 -0.33
N MET A 97 0.99 -12.45 0.00
CA MET A 97 0.87 -11.97 1.39
C MET A 97 -0.53 -12.21 1.96
N LEU A 98 -1.57 -11.93 1.17
CA LEU A 98 -2.96 -12.19 1.57
C LEU A 98 -3.17 -13.68 1.90
N ALA A 99 -2.54 -14.58 1.15
CA ALA A 99 -2.61 -16.02 1.39
C ALA A 99 -1.72 -16.46 2.56
N LYS A 100 -0.45 -16.01 2.62
CA LYS A 100 0.54 -16.40 3.64
C LYS A 100 0.07 -16.02 5.05
N TYR A 101 -0.50 -14.84 5.20
CA TYR A 101 -0.88 -14.26 6.49
C TYR A 101 -2.39 -14.33 6.78
N ASP A 102 -3.16 -15.06 5.94
CA ASP A 102 -4.63 -15.18 6.04
C ASP A 102 -5.34 -13.83 6.22
N LEU A 103 -4.92 -12.85 5.42
CA LEU A 103 -5.42 -11.48 5.53
C LEU A 103 -6.81 -11.37 4.87
N PRO A 104 -7.65 -10.41 5.31
CA PRO A 104 -8.93 -10.14 4.69
C PRO A 104 -8.81 -9.84 3.18
N LYS A 105 -9.69 -10.44 2.37
CA LYS A 105 -9.66 -10.32 0.90
C LYS A 105 -10.74 -9.39 0.33
N ASP A 106 -11.73 -9.09 1.16
CA ASP A 106 -12.91 -8.28 0.85
C ASP A 106 -12.75 -6.81 1.24
N ILE A 107 -11.64 -6.46 1.87
CA ILE A 107 -11.30 -5.08 2.28
C ILE A 107 -9.86 -4.74 1.89
N ASN A 108 -9.59 -3.44 1.76
CA ASN A 108 -8.24 -2.97 1.46
C ASN A 108 -7.34 -3.12 2.69
N VAL A 109 -6.34 -4.00 2.55
CA VAL A 109 -5.29 -4.19 3.54
C VAL A 109 -4.07 -3.38 3.13
N PHE A 110 -3.45 -2.74 4.12
CA PHE A 110 -2.26 -1.93 3.98
C PHE A 110 -1.14 -2.52 4.84
N ILE A 111 0.09 -2.09 4.58
CA ILE A 111 1.26 -2.45 5.37
C ILE A 111 2.04 -1.20 5.74
N ASP A 112 2.43 -1.09 7.01
CA ASP A 112 3.33 -0.05 7.48
C ASP A 112 4.77 -0.43 7.15
N TYR A 113 5.43 0.37 6.31
CA TYR A 113 6.80 0.09 5.88
C TYR A 113 7.86 0.23 6.98
N ASN A 114 7.57 0.91 8.08
CA ASN A 114 8.49 1.06 9.20
C ASN A 114 8.30 -0.09 10.19
N THR A 115 7.06 -0.36 10.59
CA THR A 115 6.76 -1.34 11.64
C THR A 115 6.50 -2.75 11.12
N CYS A 116 6.34 -2.89 9.80
CA CYS A 116 5.97 -4.12 9.09
C CYS A 116 4.58 -4.66 9.45
N ASP A 117 3.74 -3.86 10.11
CA ASP A 117 2.39 -4.27 10.53
C ASP A 117 1.39 -4.17 9.38
N PHE A 118 0.58 -5.21 9.20
CA PHE A 118 -0.62 -5.10 8.38
C PHE A 118 -1.74 -4.40 9.13
N TYR A 119 -2.46 -3.52 8.43
CA TYR A 119 -3.57 -2.76 9.01
C TYR A 119 -4.66 -2.49 7.96
N ILE A 120 -5.84 -2.13 8.43
CA ILE A 120 -6.95 -1.65 7.59
C ILE A 120 -7.26 -0.20 7.95
N ALA A 121 -7.62 0.60 6.95
CA ALA A 121 -8.15 1.94 7.16
C ALA A 121 -9.66 1.81 7.34
N LEU A 122 -10.15 2.16 8.53
CA LEU A 122 -11.58 2.23 8.79
C LEU A 122 -12.07 3.65 8.50
N PRO A 123 -13.14 3.82 7.69
CA PRO A 123 -13.83 5.10 7.63
C PRO A 123 -14.39 5.40 9.02
N GLN A 124 -14.13 6.59 9.56
CA GLN A 124 -14.82 7.00 10.78
C GLN A 124 -16.31 7.07 10.49
N LYS A 125 -17.11 6.31 11.24
CA LYS A 125 -18.57 6.45 11.23
C LYS A 125 -18.88 7.85 11.77
N GLY A 126 -19.45 8.70 10.92
CA GLY A 126 -19.93 10.03 11.29
C GLY A 126 -21.13 10.00 12.21
#